data_AF-A0A2A4MLW6-F1
#
_entry.id   AF-A0A2A4MLW6-F1
#
_cell.length_a   1.000
_cell.length_b   1.000
_cell.length_c   1.000
_cell.angle_alpha   90.00
_cell.angle_beta   90.00
_cell.angle_gamma   90.00
#
_symmetry.space_group_name_H-M   'P 1'
#
loop_
_entity.id
_entity.type
_entity.pdbx_description
1 polymer ?
#
loop_
_entity_poly.entity_id
_entity_poly.type
_entity_poly.pdbx_seq_one_letter_code
_entity_poly.pdbx_strand_id
1 'polypeptide(L)'
;MLLARRLLSNNTGNGENFFVKVTGGSGVCVGTGRTLVVFPLHNSGVSGGDKDLHNRAFSLALTAYTTGDTVEIGSYHGADCTAASRIKLVKE
;
A
#
# COMPACT_ATOMS: atom_id res chain seq x y z
N MET A 1 3.66 11.38 -3.24
CA MET A 1 3.16 11.18 -4.62
C MET A 1 3.67 9.82 -5.09
N LEU A 2 2.82 8.90 -5.54
CA LEU A 2 3.19 7.52 -5.91
C LEU A 2 2.28 7.02 -7.05
N LEU A 3 2.86 6.48 -8.13
CA LEU A 3 2.16 5.83 -9.24
C LEU A 3 2.20 4.30 -9.05
N ALA A 4 1.05 3.68 -8.76
CA ALA A 4 0.91 2.22 -8.61
C ALA A 4 0.98 1.52 -9.99
N ARG A 5 1.77 0.45 -10.17
CA ARG A 5 1.82 -0.32 -11.45
C ARG A 5 1.60 -1.83 -11.35
N ARG A 6 1.65 -2.43 -10.16
CA ARG A 6 1.32 -3.85 -9.92
C ARG A 6 0.77 -4.00 -8.50
N LEU A 7 -0.43 -4.58 -8.36
CA LEU A 7 -1.18 -4.66 -7.10
C LEU A 7 -1.14 -6.03 -6.41
N LEU A 8 -0.65 -7.06 -7.12
CA LEU A 8 -0.75 -8.44 -6.68
C LEU A 8 0.59 -9.14 -6.88
N SER A 9 1.18 -9.58 -5.76
CA SER A 9 2.30 -10.52 -5.73
C SER A 9 1.99 -11.53 -4.64
N ASN A 10 1.76 -12.79 -4.99
CA ASN A 10 1.73 -13.87 -4.01
C ASN A 10 3.19 -14.19 -3.68
N ASN A 11 3.60 -14.08 -2.42
CA ASN A 11 4.96 -14.41 -2.01
C ASN A 11 4.95 -15.46 -0.89
N THR A 12 6.05 -16.18 -0.76
CA THR A 12 6.30 -17.41 0.02
C THR A 12 6.07 -17.35 1.54
N GLY A 13 5.50 -16.28 2.08
CA GLY A 13 4.97 -16.23 3.44
C GLY A 13 3.46 -16.16 3.36
N ASN A 14 2.75 -17.17 3.87
CA ASN A 14 1.28 -17.34 3.89
C ASN A 14 0.48 -16.22 4.60
N GLY A 15 0.98 -14.98 4.67
CA GLY A 15 0.26 -13.84 5.18
C GLY A 15 -0.71 -13.26 4.15
N GLU A 16 -1.89 -12.87 4.62
CA GLU A 16 -2.87 -12.09 3.84
C GLU A 16 -2.28 -10.69 3.57
N ASN A 17 -1.50 -10.57 2.49
CA ASN A 17 -0.79 -9.35 2.10
C ASN A 17 -1.16 -8.95 0.66
N PHE A 18 -1.24 -7.65 0.38
CA PHE A 18 -1.17 -7.14 -0.99
C PHE A 18 -0.01 -6.15 -1.14
N PHE A 19 0.38 -5.88 -2.39
CA PHE A 19 1.59 -5.12 -2.69
C PHE A 19 1.27 -4.01 -3.66
N VAL A 20 1.74 -2.80 -3.41
CA VAL A 20 1.61 -1.66 -4.33
C VAL A 20 2.99 -1.32 -4.87
N LYS A 21 3.20 -1.55 -6.18
CA LYS A 21 4.43 -1.09 -6.84
C LYS A 21 4.37 0.40 -7.15
N VAL A 22 5.18 1.20 -6.49
CA VAL A 22 5.26 2.66 -6.67
C VAL A 22 6.35 3.02 -7.67
N THR A 23 6.05 3.93 -8.60
CA THR A 23 6.94 4.27 -9.74
C THR A 23 7.31 5.74 -9.86
N GLY A 24 7.06 6.54 -8.81
CA GLY A 24 7.44 7.95 -8.78
C GLY A 24 7.09 8.64 -7.48
N GLY A 25 7.39 9.94 -7.44
CA GLY A 25 7.10 10.91 -6.38
C GLY A 25 8.00 10.81 -5.14
N SER A 26 7.45 10.88 -3.93
CA SER A 26 8.22 11.20 -2.71
C SER A 26 7.90 10.28 -1.53
N GLY A 27 8.90 10.08 -0.67
CA GLY A 27 8.80 9.28 0.56
C GLY A 27 9.86 8.20 0.67
N VAL A 28 9.92 7.55 1.83
CA VAL A 28 10.91 6.53 2.20
C VAL A 28 10.93 5.32 1.25
N CYS A 29 9.81 5.05 0.58
CA CYS A 29 9.69 3.95 -0.38
C CYS A 29 10.12 4.29 -1.80
N VAL A 30 10.26 5.57 -2.14
CA VAL A 30 10.73 5.96 -3.48
C VAL A 30 12.24 6.15 -3.49
N GLY A 31 12.80 6.76 -2.43
CA GLY A 31 14.21 7.12 -2.36
C GLY A 31 15.20 5.98 -2.08
N THR A 32 14.71 4.79 -1.70
CA THR A 32 15.57 3.67 -1.25
C THR A 32 15.71 2.56 -2.30
N GLY A 33 15.18 2.73 -3.51
CA GLY A 33 15.11 1.69 -4.53
C GLY A 33 14.03 0.61 -4.26
N ARG A 34 13.36 0.66 -3.10
CA ARG A 34 12.24 -0.21 -2.73
C ARG A 34 10.92 0.26 -3.33
N THR A 35 10.74 -0.03 -4.62
CA THR A 35 9.49 0.31 -5.34
C THR A 35 8.26 -0.49 -4.92
N LEU A 36 8.32 -1.36 -3.91
CA LEU A 36 7.19 -2.17 -3.46
C LEU A 36 6.79 -1.78 -2.04
N VAL A 37 5.53 -1.41 -1.87
CA VAL A 37 4.92 -1.16 -0.58
C VAL A 37 4.02 -2.34 -0.21
N VAL A 38 4.23 -2.93 0.96
CA VAL A 38 3.48 -4.09 1.45
C VAL A 38 2.39 -3.63 2.40
N PHE A 39 1.18 -4.14 2.17
CA PHE A 39 0.02 -3.97 3.04
C PHE A 39 -0.32 -5.30 3.70
N PRO A 40 0.21 -5.56 4.90
CA PRO A 40 -0.13 -6.77 5.62
C PRO A 40 -1.43 -6.64 6.40
N LEU A 41 -2.26 -7.69 6.39
CA LEU A 41 -3.50 -7.74 7.15
C LEU A 41 -3.25 -7.53 8.66
N HIS A 42 -2.17 -8.07 9.22
CA HIS A 42 -1.87 -7.93 10.64
C HIS A 42 -1.58 -6.48 11.07
N ASN A 43 -1.36 -5.55 10.13
CA ASN A 43 -1.23 -4.11 10.43
C ASN A 43 -2.48 -3.30 10.06
N SER A 44 -3.57 -3.96 9.67
CA SER A 44 -4.83 -3.31 9.34
C SER A 44 -5.71 -3.14 10.58
N GLY A 45 -6.09 -1.89 10.88
CA GLY A 45 -6.88 -1.54 12.07
C GLY A 45 -6.04 -1.33 13.34
N VAL A 46 -6.70 -0.93 14.43
CA VAL A 46 -6.06 -0.57 15.71
C VAL A 46 -5.44 -1.78 16.41
N SER A 47 -6.06 -2.95 16.29
CA SER A 47 -5.62 -4.20 16.90
C SER A 47 -4.91 -5.14 15.91
N GLY A 48 -4.75 -4.72 14.66
CA GLY A 48 -4.33 -5.59 13.56
C GLY A 48 -5.43 -6.58 13.14
N GLY A 49 -5.32 -7.12 11.92
CA GLY A 49 -6.22 -8.17 11.45
C GLY A 49 -7.58 -7.71 10.89
N ASP A 50 -7.82 -6.41 10.78
CA ASP A 50 -9.09 -5.89 10.27
C ASP A 50 -9.18 -6.08 8.74
N LYS A 51 -9.93 -7.13 8.34
CA LYS A 51 -10.11 -7.51 6.93
C LYS A 51 -10.89 -6.46 6.15
N ASP A 52 -11.83 -5.76 6.76
CA ASP A 52 -12.62 -4.74 6.07
C ASP A 52 -11.76 -3.53 5.74
N LEU A 53 -10.93 -3.08 6.69
CA LEU A 53 -9.94 -2.02 6.44
C LEU A 53 -8.91 -2.44 5.39
N HIS A 54 -8.41 -3.67 5.46
CA HIS A 54 -7.46 -4.20 4.49
C HIS A 54 -8.05 -4.24 3.07
N ASN A 55 -9.28 -4.75 2.93
CA ASN A 55 -10.00 -4.81 1.66
C ASN A 55 -10.35 -3.42 1.10
N ARG A 56 -10.67 -2.44 1.97
CA ARG A 56 -10.88 -1.04 1.56
C ARG A 56 -9.58 -0.44 1.03
N ALA A 57 -8.46 -0.69 1.71
CA ALA A 57 -7.15 -0.24 1.24
C ALA A 57 -6.79 -0.85 -0.12
N PHE A 58 -7.04 -2.15 -0.30
CA PHE A 58 -6.88 -2.81 -1.60
C PHE A 58 -7.75 -2.17 -2.68
N SER A 59 -9.03 -1.91 -2.38
CA SER A 59 -9.98 -1.33 -3.33
C SER A 59 -9.58 0.09 -3.76
N LEU A 60 -9.06 0.90 -2.83
CA LEU A 60 -8.52 2.23 -3.14
C LEU A 60 -7.25 2.14 -3.99
N ALA A 61 -6.36 1.19 -3.69
CA ALA A 61 -5.17 0.96 -4.49
C ALA A 61 -5.53 0.51 -5.92
N LEU A 62 -6.52 -0.37 -6.07
CA LEU A 62 -7.08 -0.78 -7.35
C LEU A 62 -7.71 0.39 -8.10
N THR A 63 -8.49 1.20 -7.41
CA THR A 63 -9.10 2.41 -8.00
C THR A 63 -8.02 3.31 -8.58
N ALA A 64 -7.03 3.73 -7.78
CA ALA A 64 -5.91 4.56 -8.25
C ALA A 64 -5.17 3.95 -9.44
N TYR A 65 -4.92 2.64 -9.40
CA TYR A 65 -4.29 1.96 -10.53
C TYR A 65 -5.12 2.05 -11.81
N THR A 66 -6.44 1.85 -11.71
CA THR A 66 -7.34 1.88 -12.87
C THR A 66 -7.65 3.27 -13.39
N THR A 67 -7.67 4.28 -12.52
CA THR A 67 -7.97 5.67 -12.89
C THR A 67 -6.73 6.47 -13.26
N GLY A 68 -5.54 5.97 -12.92
CA GLY A 68 -4.28 6.72 -13.05
C GLY A 68 -4.10 7.77 -11.96
N ASP A 69 -4.95 7.78 -10.93
CA ASP A 69 -4.86 8.72 -9.81
C ASP A 69 -3.63 8.43 -8.93
N THR A 70 -3.16 9.47 -8.25
CA THR A 70 -2.06 9.33 -7.29
C THR A 70 -2.57 8.95 -5.91
N VAL A 71 -1.70 8.34 -5.11
CA VAL A 71 -2.01 7.92 -3.74
C VAL A 71 -1.02 8.45 -2.71
N GLU A 72 -1.53 8.69 -1.51
CA GLU A 72 -0.75 8.80 -0.28
C GLU A 72 -0.84 7.46 0.45
N ILE A 73 0.31 6.86 0.76
CA ILE A 73 0.41 5.61 1.52
C ILE A 73 1.09 5.90 2.84
N GLY A 74 0.58 5.34 3.92
CA GLY A 74 1.17 5.47 5.24
C GLY A 74 1.08 4.20 6.08
N SER A 75 1.84 4.21 7.17
CA SER A 75 1.80 3.22 8.24
C SER A 75 1.45 3.91 9.55
N TYR A 76 0.76 3.19 10.44
CA TYR A 76 0.58 3.61 11.84
C TYR A 76 1.77 3.23 12.73
N HIS A 77 2.63 2.30 12.27
CA HIS A 77 3.68 1.67 13.08
C HIS A 77 5.07 1.87 12.47
N GLY A 78 5.41 3.10 12.09
CA GLY A 78 6.75 3.48 11.64
C GLY A 78 6.79 4.05 10.21
N ALA A 79 8.00 4.16 9.68
CA ALA A 79 8.26 4.72 8.35
C ALA A 79 9.00 3.68 7.48
N ASP A 80 8.35 2.55 7.24
CA ASP A 80 8.87 1.51 6.34
C ASP A 80 7.87 1.16 5.23
N CYS A 81 8.36 0.41 4.24
CA CYS A 81 7.60 0.00 3.06
C CYS A 81 6.99 -1.38 3.20
N THR A 82 7.08 -1.98 4.39
CA THR A 82 6.68 -3.36 4.67
C THR A 82 5.49 -3.44 5.62
N ALA A 83 5.09 -2.32 6.21
CA ALA A 83 4.07 -2.21 7.24
C ALA A 83 2.99 -1.17 6.90
N ALA A 84 2.65 -0.96 5.63
CA ALA A 84 1.62 0.01 5.26
C ALA A 84 0.23 -0.44 5.75
N SER A 85 -0.55 0.52 6.25
CA SER A 85 -1.85 0.28 6.87
C SER A 85 -2.95 1.20 6.35
N ARG A 86 -2.58 2.32 5.72
CA ARG A 86 -3.51 3.30 5.17
C ARG A 86 -3.12 3.70 3.76
N ILE A 87 -4.14 3.95 2.94
CA ILE A 87 -4.00 4.52 1.61
C ILE A 87 -5.11 5.53 1.39
N LYS A 88 -4.79 6.63 0.72
CA LYS A 88 -5.72 7.70 0.38
C LYS A 88 -5.53 8.06 -1.09
N LEU A 89 -6.64 8.17 -1.82
CA LEU A 89 -6.65 8.75 -3.16
C LEU A 89 -6.39 10.25 -3.06
N VAL A 90 -5.46 10.74 -3.88
CA VAL A 90 -5.20 12.16 -4.07
C VAL A 90 -5.66 12.48 -5.49
N LYS A 91 -6.84 13.07 -5.60
CA LYS A 91 -7.29 13.70 -6.84
C LYS A 91 -6.64 15.06 -6.96
N GLU A 92 -6.02 15.31 -8.12
CA GLU A 92 -5.73 16.67 -8.57
C GLU A 92 -7.03 17.36 -9.03
#